data_AF-A0AAN6XF99-F1
#
_entry.id   AF-A0AAN6XF99-F1
#
_cell.length_a   1.000
_cell.length_b   1.000
_cell.length_c   1.000
_cell.angle_alpha   90.00
_cell.angle_beta   90.00
_cell.angle_gamma   90.00
#
_symmetry.space_group_name_H-M   'P 1'
#
loop_
_entity.id
_entity.type
_entity.pdbx_description
1 polymer ?
#
loop_
_entity_poly.entity_id
_entity_poly.type
_entity_poly.pdbx_seq_one_letter_code
_entity_poly.pdbx_strand_id
1 'polypeptide(L)'
;MPNLILTSLLSPISSINHPHPKASGQCLPALLPIILGSCAIIFNTFLSALGIWPSPTIPFNNLSKAPMLHYLTMTVTKPEQPDTPPKNLHVGAINPFALVEAVLGRKLDWNSASTSRIIATILQTDYDELFDMSFNSILYAGLKLDDREEAAEPIDSKDVHTLTERDLLTPDFSRIKKLSDLGYMGLKDLGAIRVKHAVMTNGNLRMTLEPPRSLGKTLSNSEMTALVRDLATPFRAESQASGEKKGWTPPNGIWTDISSLYRQDATKFNNPVQGAIGNSWLIAALMSVAWSDPSSITHCNQTPAAASSTSKKDKNSEGSCTLSIKLYSKGGHLDAPTQTITVNAQVPLNTSSEMVMYARSSDEGEIWPCLYEKAFAKWISSSAKSCSEHPDLTVLSHGDPVKAMAQLTNKNPEYFLTSSRREQDLLGLVRSHCVNLRTIYPLVAYTHPTFCNNKFRGATLVGNMAYSVLGWAAPQERKQYIILRHPWGVCEPDGLTSYSGLVTKIDTKFWPPVELLDGKSGVFAIETGAFREAFSGMGVAK
;
A
#
# COMPACT_ATOMS: atom_id res chain seq x y z
N MET A 1 -8.54 46.38 29.19
CA MET A 1 -8.55 47.77 28.69
C MET A 1 -8.54 47.71 27.17
N PRO A 2 -9.54 48.26 26.48
CA PRO A 2 -9.65 48.26 25.02
C PRO A 2 -9.13 49.58 24.42
N ASN A 3 -8.77 49.56 23.14
CA ASN A 3 -8.66 50.70 22.18
C ASN A 3 -8.06 50.11 20.89
N LEU A 4 -8.42 50.45 19.65
CA LEU A 4 -9.51 51.23 19.06
C LEU A 4 -9.36 50.98 17.53
N ILE A 5 -10.46 50.64 16.86
CA ILE A 5 -10.97 51.18 15.57
C ILE A 5 -9.97 51.52 14.44
N LEU A 6 -10.14 50.93 13.25
CA LEU A 6 -10.64 51.66 12.07
C LEU A 6 -11.18 50.75 10.94
N THR A 7 -12.45 50.96 10.62
CA THR A 7 -13.22 50.50 9.46
C THR A 7 -13.11 51.51 8.31
N SER A 8 -13.31 51.05 7.07
CA SER A 8 -14.10 51.66 5.97
C SER A 8 -13.52 51.22 4.60
N LEU A 9 -14.23 50.41 3.81
CA LEU A 9 -15.37 50.70 2.91
C LEU A 9 -14.90 51.01 1.47
N LEU A 10 -15.15 50.09 0.54
CA LEU A 10 -16.10 50.27 -0.59
C LEU A 10 -15.84 49.24 -1.71
N SER A 11 -16.90 48.54 -2.08
CA SER A 11 -17.04 47.67 -3.25
C SER A 11 -17.67 48.46 -4.42
N PRO A 12 -18.27 47.84 -5.47
CA PRO A 12 -17.64 47.56 -6.77
C PRO A 12 -18.41 48.22 -7.95
N ILE A 13 -17.84 48.31 -9.16
CA ILE A 13 -18.63 48.59 -10.38
C ILE A 13 -18.19 47.73 -11.58
N SER A 14 -19.24 47.25 -12.24
CA SER A 14 -19.50 46.40 -13.41
C SER A 14 -18.87 46.72 -14.78
N SER A 15 -18.74 45.63 -15.55
CA SER A 15 -19.11 45.36 -16.97
C SER A 15 -18.76 46.33 -18.11
N ILE A 16 -18.42 45.76 -19.29
CA ILE A 16 -19.04 45.99 -20.62
C ILE A 16 -18.42 45.05 -21.69
N ASN A 17 -19.25 44.73 -22.69
CA ASN A 17 -19.19 43.73 -23.76
C ASN A 17 -18.16 43.94 -24.91
N HIS A 18 -17.83 42.80 -25.57
CA HIS A 18 -17.57 42.47 -27.00
C HIS A 18 -17.51 43.57 -28.10
N PRO A 19 -16.82 43.38 -29.28
CA PRO A 19 -16.87 42.18 -30.15
C PRO A 19 -15.64 41.81 -31.04
N HIS A 20 -15.76 40.68 -31.75
CA HIS A 20 -14.94 40.16 -32.87
C HIS A 20 -14.98 41.04 -34.15
N PRO A 21 -13.99 40.90 -35.08
CA PRO A 21 -14.16 40.09 -36.33
C PRO A 21 -12.87 39.34 -36.77
N LYS A 22 -12.91 38.07 -37.22
CA LYS A 22 -13.05 37.50 -38.60
C LYS A 22 -11.95 37.82 -39.65
N ALA A 23 -11.19 36.75 -39.97
CA ALA A 23 -11.03 36.10 -41.29
C ALA A 23 -9.95 36.51 -42.32
N SER A 24 -9.60 35.47 -43.13
CA SER A 24 -8.70 35.36 -44.30
C SER A 24 -7.22 35.09 -43.97
N GLY A 25 -6.50 34.16 -44.61
CA GLY A 25 -6.77 33.23 -45.71
C GLY A 25 -5.45 32.87 -46.41
N GLN A 26 -5.38 31.65 -46.97
CA GLN A 26 -4.51 31.18 -48.07
C GLN A 26 -3.39 30.15 -47.80
N CYS A 27 -3.34 29.23 -48.77
CA CYS A 27 -2.68 27.94 -48.88
C CYS A 27 -1.26 27.98 -49.50
N LEU A 28 -0.41 27.02 -49.08
CA LEU A 28 0.56 26.15 -49.82
C LEU A 28 1.57 26.74 -50.87
N PRO A 29 2.65 26.03 -51.32
CA PRO A 29 3.13 24.66 -51.00
C PRO A 29 4.66 24.48 -50.74
N ALA A 30 4.99 23.21 -50.47
CA ALA A 30 6.25 22.46 -50.34
C ALA A 30 7.53 22.86 -51.11
N LEU A 31 8.70 22.54 -50.52
CA LEU A 31 9.87 21.87 -51.14
C LEU A 31 10.94 21.47 -50.09
N LEU A 32 11.29 20.18 -50.05
CA LEU A 32 12.52 19.56 -49.47
C LEU A 32 13.60 19.54 -50.61
N PRO A 33 14.92 19.18 -50.46
CA PRO A 33 15.61 18.50 -49.34
C PRO A 33 17.14 18.83 -49.12
N ILE A 34 17.80 18.09 -48.19
CA ILE A 34 19.26 17.78 -48.07
C ILE A 34 20.25 18.91 -47.68
N ILE A 35 20.90 18.79 -46.50
CA ILE A 35 22.38 18.67 -46.32
C ILE A 35 22.66 18.25 -44.86
N LEU A 36 23.20 17.05 -44.72
CA LEU A 36 23.88 16.52 -43.55
C LEU A 36 25.30 17.11 -43.48
N GLY A 37 25.73 17.49 -42.29
CA GLY A 37 27.14 17.60 -41.91
C GLY A 37 27.80 18.95 -42.24
N SER A 38 27.94 19.82 -41.22
CA SER A 38 29.07 20.75 -41.00
C SER A 38 28.70 21.83 -39.97
N CYS A 39 28.62 21.50 -38.67
CA CYS A 39 28.49 22.52 -37.61
C CYS A 39 29.46 22.32 -36.43
N ALA A 40 30.51 21.49 -36.58
CA ALA A 40 31.52 21.28 -35.53
C ALA A 40 32.83 22.04 -35.74
N ILE A 41 32.94 22.89 -36.78
CA ILE A 41 34.23 23.52 -37.16
C ILE A 41 34.27 25.05 -36.96
N ILE A 42 33.14 25.70 -36.64
CA ILE A 42 33.10 27.18 -36.53
C ILE A 42 33.24 27.70 -35.08
N PHE A 43 33.31 26.82 -34.07
CA PHE A 43 33.47 27.25 -32.67
C PHE A 43 34.93 27.33 -32.19
N ASN A 44 35.88 26.73 -32.92
CA ASN A 44 37.29 26.65 -32.51
C ASN A 44 38.18 27.78 -33.05
N THR A 45 37.64 28.67 -33.91
CA THR A 45 38.39 29.78 -34.50
C THR A 45 38.27 31.09 -33.72
N PHE A 46 37.44 31.14 -32.67
CA PHE A 46 37.16 32.36 -31.90
C PHE A 46 37.98 32.49 -30.60
N LEU A 47 38.61 31.41 -30.12
CA LEU A 47 39.39 31.41 -28.88
C LEU A 47 40.91 31.60 -29.07
N SER A 48 41.39 31.60 -30.32
CA SER A 48 42.81 31.82 -30.65
C SER A 48 43.21 33.31 -30.73
N ALA A 49 42.25 34.23 -30.54
CA ALA A 49 42.46 35.69 -30.61
C ALA A 49 42.86 36.35 -29.27
N LEU A 50 42.99 35.58 -28.18
CA LEU A 50 43.25 36.11 -26.83
C LEU A 50 44.65 35.81 -26.26
N GLY A 51 45.62 35.48 -27.12
CA GLY A 51 47.05 35.78 -26.92
C GLY A 51 47.65 35.69 -25.50
N ILE A 52 47.48 34.58 -24.78
CA ILE A 52 48.17 34.33 -23.51
C ILE A 52 48.92 32.98 -23.61
N TRP A 53 50.24 33.13 -23.77
CA TRP A 53 51.36 32.22 -23.47
C TRP A 53 51.99 31.34 -24.58
N PRO A 54 53.33 31.14 -24.49
CA PRO A 54 54.18 30.90 -25.65
C PRO A 54 54.50 29.42 -25.89
N SER A 55 54.82 29.12 -27.15
CA SER A 55 55.60 27.96 -27.60
C SER A 55 56.90 28.50 -28.26
N PRO A 56 57.95 27.71 -28.57
CA PRO A 56 57.93 26.25 -28.77
C PRO A 56 59.18 25.48 -28.26
N THR A 57 59.07 24.15 -28.20
CA THR A 57 59.94 23.13 -28.86
C THR A 57 59.96 21.83 -28.05
N ILE A 58 59.55 20.72 -28.67
CA ILE A 58 60.06 19.34 -28.52
C ILE A 58 59.22 18.43 -29.46
N PRO A 59 59.81 17.41 -30.11
CA PRO A 59 59.28 16.81 -31.34
C PRO A 59 58.28 15.68 -31.11
N PHE A 60 57.48 15.45 -32.16
CA PHE A 60 56.60 14.32 -32.37
C PHE A 60 57.30 12.97 -32.11
N ASN A 61 56.94 12.30 -31.03
CA ASN A 61 56.75 10.84 -30.94
C ASN A 61 56.33 10.47 -29.51
N ASN A 62 55.02 10.25 -29.31
CA ASN A 62 54.37 9.40 -28.30
C ASN A 62 52.94 9.91 -28.01
N LEU A 63 52.00 9.62 -28.91
CA LEU A 63 50.58 9.63 -28.56
C LEU A 63 50.17 8.23 -28.07
N SER A 64 50.38 7.98 -26.78
CA SER A 64 49.53 7.05 -26.04
C SER A 64 49.30 7.64 -24.65
N LYS A 65 48.03 7.64 -24.21
CA LYS A 65 47.49 8.18 -22.95
C LYS A 65 47.02 9.65 -23.00
N ALA A 66 45.83 9.85 -23.55
CA ALA A 66 44.87 10.84 -23.07
C ALA A 66 43.77 10.10 -22.26
N PRO A 67 43.23 10.68 -21.17
CA PRO A 67 42.25 9.99 -20.35
C PRO A 67 40.91 9.95 -21.11
N MET A 68 40.56 8.77 -21.61
CA MET A 68 39.19 8.48 -22.03
C MET A 68 38.24 8.74 -20.87
N LEU A 69 37.18 9.48 -21.16
CA LEU A 69 35.88 9.41 -20.50
C LEU A 69 35.65 7.99 -19.93
N HIS A 70 35.70 7.84 -18.61
CA HIS A 70 35.21 6.65 -17.94
C HIS A 70 33.68 6.66 -18.05
N TYR A 71 33.17 6.21 -19.21
CA TYR A 71 31.90 5.51 -19.19
C TYR A 71 32.13 4.29 -18.29
N LEU A 72 31.49 4.27 -17.12
CA LEU A 72 31.34 3.04 -16.36
C LEU A 72 30.68 2.03 -17.32
N THR A 73 31.48 1.17 -17.95
CA THR A 73 31.03 -0.13 -18.43
C THR A 73 30.54 -0.87 -17.21
N MET A 74 29.24 -0.73 -16.91
CA MET A 74 28.57 -1.61 -15.98
C MET A 74 28.74 -3.01 -16.57
N THR A 75 29.54 -3.84 -15.90
CA THR A 75 29.57 -5.27 -16.15
C THR A 75 28.12 -5.74 -16.18
N VAL A 76 27.66 -6.21 -17.33
CA VAL A 76 26.36 -6.89 -17.47
C VAL A 76 26.48 -8.13 -16.60
N THR A 77 26.10 -8.01 -15.33
CA THR A 77 25.95 -9.13 -14.43
C THR A 77 24.94 -10.07 -15.08
N LYS A 78 25.28 -11.35 -15.15
CA LYS A 78 24.36 -12.41 -15.59
C LYS A 78 23.00 -12.19 -14.91
N PRO A 79 21.87 -12.32 -15.63
CA PRO A 79 20.56 -12.12 -15.03
C PRO A 79 20.42 -13.02 -13.80
N GLU A 80 20.11 -12.37 -12.68
CA GLU A 80 19.85 -13.02 -11.40
C GLU A 80 18.84 -14.15 -11.60
N GLN A 81 19.20 -15.35 -11.15
CA GLN A 81 18.29 -16.48 -11.25
C GLN A 81 17.21 -16.35 -10.17
N PRO A 82 15.95 -16.62 -10.51
CA PRO A 82 14.89 -16.70 -9.51
C PRO A 82 15.22 -17.76 -8.45
N ASP A 83 14.88 -17.46 -7.21
CA ASP A 83 14.89 -18.45 -6.14
C ASP A 83 13.74 -19.45 -6.34
N THR A 84 13.82 -20.56 -5.61
CA THR A 84 12.71 -21.52 -5.55
C THR A 84 11.49 -20.82 -4.91
N PRO A 85 10.30 -20.91 -5.51
CA PRO A 85 9.09 -20.34 -4.93
C PRO A 85 8.89 -20.83 -3.48
N PRO A 86 8.56 -19.92 -2.53
CA PRO A 86 8.22 -20.32 -1.18
C PRO A 86 7.00 -21.25 -1.20
N LYS A 87 7.02 -22.31 -0.38
CA LYS A 87 5.95 -23.30 -0.36
C LYS A 87 4.61 -22.68 0.07
N ASN A 88 4.65 -21.91 1.16
CA ASN A 88 3.54 -21.12 1.66
C ASN A 88 4.09 -19.77 2.12
N LEU A 89 3.51 -18.68 1.61
CA LEU A 89 3.84 -17.33 2.02
C LEU A 89 2.56 -16.69 2.58
N HIS A 90 2.62 -16.25 3.84
CA HIS A 90 1.48 -15.75 4.61
C HIS A 90 1.64 -14.26 4.92
N VAL A 91 1.80 -13.44 3.88
CA VAL A 91 1.96 -11.99 4.01
C VAL A 91 0.58 -11.36 4.19
N GLY A 92 0.43 -10.56 5.23
CA GLY A 92 -0.84 -9.92 5.57
C GLY A 92 -0.78 -9.14 6.87
N ALA A 93 -1.18 -7.87 6.80
CA ALA A 93 -1.39 -6.99 7.95
C ALA A 93 -2.61 -6.11 7.67
N ILE A 94 -3.56 -6.05 8.60
CA ILE A 94 -4.83 -5.30 8.45
C ILE A 94 -4.54 -3.80 8.45
N ASN A 95 -5.27 -3.03 7.62
CA ASN A 95 -5.24 -1.57 7.69
C ASN A 95 -5.87 -1.07 9.00
N PRO A 96 -5.08 -0.47 9.93
CA PRO A 96 -5.59 -0.04 11.24
C PRO A 96 -6.66 1.05 11.12
N PHE A 97 -6.54 1.92 10.11
CA PHE A 97 -7.51 2.98 9.89
C PHE A 97 -8.86 2.41 9.46
N ALA A 98 -8.85 1.54 8.45
CA ALA A 98 -10.07 0.89 7.96
C ALA A 98 -10.70 -0.03 9.01
N LEU A 99 -9.89 -0.74 9.80
CA LEU A 99 -10.37 -1.58 10.89
C LEU A 99 -11.10 -0.75 11.95
N VAL A 100 -10.50 0.36 12.40
CA VAL A 100 -11.12 1.24 13.39
C VAL A 100 -12.36 1.95 12.82
N GLU A 101 -12.33 2.37 11.56
CA GLU A 101 -13.51 2.91 10.86
C GLU A 101 -14.68 1.93 10.85
N ALA A 102 -14.40 0.64 10.54
CA ALA A 102 -15.40 -0.41 10.53
C ALA A 102 -15.95 -0.75 11.93
N VAL A 103 -15.09 -0.73 12.95
CA VAL A 103 -15.49 -0.95 14.36
C VAL A 103 -16.32 0.22 14.90
N LEU A 104 -15.89 1.47 14.64
CA LEU A 104 -16.57 2.67 15.14
C LEU A 104 -17.80 3.06 14.33
N GLY A 105 -17.90 2.62 13.08
CA GLY A 105 -18.95 3.04 12.17
C GLY A 105 -18.89 4.53 11.79
N ARG A 106 -17.67 5.09 11.69
CA ARG A 106 -17.44 6.49 11.26
C ARG A 106 -16.09 6.64 10.59
N LYS A 107 -15.97 7.62 9.69
CA LYS A 107 -14.71 7.97 9.01
C LYS A 107 -13.71 8.56 9.99
N LEU A 108 -12.44 8.19 9.86
CA LEU A 108 -11.33 8.84 10.56
C LEU A 108 -10.70 9.89 9.67
N ASP A 109 -10.21 10.98 10.26
CA ASP A 109 -9.28 11.86 9.57
C ASP A 109 -7.87 11.29 9.69
N TRP A 110 -7.38 10.68 8.63
CA TRP A 110 -6.09 9.99 8.62
C TRP A 110 -4.92 10.97 8.79
N ASN A 111 -5.12 12.26 8.52
CA ASN A 111 -4.10 13.31 8.65
C ASN A 111 -4.05 13.93 10.05
N SER A 112 -5.01 13.62 10.92
CA SER A 112 -5.07 14.21 12.25
C SER A 112 -4.04 13.58 13.20
N ALA A 113 -3.27 14.42 13.89
CA ALA A 113 -2.32 13.98 14.92
C ALA A 113 -2.97 13.21 16.08
N SER A 114 -4.29 13.33 16.27
CA SER A 114 -5.01 12.55 17.29
C SER A 114 -5.33 11.13 16.84
N THR A 115 -5.25 10.82 15.54
CA THR A 115 -5.72 9.56 14.98
C THR A 115 -4.89 8.37 15.45
N SER A 116 -3.57 8.52 15.61
CA SER A 116 -2.71 7.48 16.20
C SER A 116 -3.16 7.09 17.62
N ARG A 117 -3.56 8.07 18.44
CA ARG A 117 -4.10 7.82 19.79
C ARG A 117 -5.45 7.10 19.76
N ILE A 118 -6.33 7.48 18.84
CA ILE A 118 -7.62 6.82 18.66
C ILE A 118 -7.40 5.36 18.26
N ILE A 119 -6.52 5.11 17.28
CA ILE A 119 -6.18 3.76 16.82
C ILE A 119 -5.61 2.93 17.96
N ALA A 120 -4.60 3.43 18.67
CA ALA A 120 -3.98 2.72 19.79
C ALA A 120 -4.99 2.40 20.90
N THR A 121 -5.93 3.31 21.18
CA THR A 121 -6.97 3.13 22.19
C THR A 121 -7.96 2.04 21.78
N ILE A 122 -8.47 2.08 20.54
CA ILE A 122 -9.47 1.12 20.05
C ILE A 122 -8.86 -0.26 19.86
N LEU A 123 -7.61 -0.34 19.38
CA LEU A 123 -6.89 -1.59 19.15
C LEU A 123 -6.15 -2.10 20.39
N GLN A 124 -6.17 -1.35 21.49
CA GLN A 124 -5.57 -1.69 22.79
C GLN A 124 -4.10 -2.12 22.71
N THR A 125 -3.35 -1.50 21.81
CA THR A 125 -1.92 -1.74 21.59
C THR A 125 -1.26 -0.39 21.32
N ASP A 126 -0.06 -0.18 21.87
CA ASP A 126 0.69 1.05 21.63
C ASP A 126 0.93 1.25 20.13
N TYR A 127 0.83 2.48 19.63
CA TYR A 127 0.84 2.73 18.19
C TYR A 127 2.11 2.22 17.50
N ASP A 128 3.27 2.39 18.15
CA ASP A 128 4.57 1.94 17.62
C ASP A 128 4.73 0.41 17.65
N GLU A 129 3.94 -0.30 18.46
CA GLU A 129 3.93 -1.76 18.58
C GLU A 129 2.94 -2.41 17.59
N LEU A 130 2.00 -1.63 17.02
CA LEU A 130 0.98 -2.16 16.11
C LEU A 130 1.58 -2.79 14.84
N PHE A 131 2.75 -2.32 14.41
CA PHE A 131 3.34 -2.59 13.10
C PHE A 131 4.43 -3.67 13.12
N ASP A 132 4.64 -4.34 14.25
CA ASP A 132 5.59 -5.44 14.38
C ASP A 132 4.92 -6.65 15.03
N MET A 133 5.04 -7.79 14.37
CA MET A 133 4.32 -9.01 14.73
C MET A 133 4.80 -9.64 16.05
N SER A 134 6.00 -9.28 16.51
CA SER A 134 6.53 -9.71 17.81
C SER A 134 5.74 -9.18 19.02
N PHE A 135 4.95 -8.11 18.83
CA PHE A 135 4.07 -7.57 19.85
C PHE A 135 2.68 -8.21 19.86
N ASN A 136 2.44 -9.24 19.06
CA ASN A 136 1.14 -9.93 18.95
C ASN A 136 -0.01 -8.96 18.58
N SER A 137 0.30 -7.93 17.80
CA SER A 137 -0.65 -6.90 17.40
C SER A 137 -1.88 -7.50 16.69
N ILE A 138 -3.06 -6.92 16.96
CA ILE A 138 -4.32 -7.30 16.32
C ILE A 138 -4.30 -7.12 14.79
N LEU A 139 -3.36 -6.33 14.24
CA LEU A 139 -3.22 -6.19 12.79
C LEU A 139 -2.84 -7.50 12.10
N TYR A 140 -2.32 -8.47 12.86
CA TYR A 140 -1.95 -9.81 12.39
C TYR A 140 -2.97 -10.88 12.83
N ALA A 141 -4.23 -10.50 13.05
CA ALA A 141 -5.28 -11.42 13.49
C ALA A 141 -5.29 -12.73 12.66
N GLY A 142 -5.10 -13.86 13.35
CA GLY A 142 -5.03 -15.19 12.73
C GLY A 142 -3.65 -15.61 12.22
N LEU A 143 -2.62 -14.81 12.42
CA LEU A 143 -1.21 -15.14 12.13
C LEU A 143 -0.36 -15.04 13.39
N LYS A 144 0.63 -15.92 13.52
CA LYS A 144 1.68 -15.88 14.55
C LYS A 144 3.05 -16.12 13.92
N LEU A 145 4.10 -15.79 14.65
CA LEU A 145 5.46 -16.09 14.21
C LEU A 145 5.69 -17.60 14.27
N ASP A 146 6.46 -18.11 13.32
CA ASP A 146 6.97 -19.49 13.37
C ASP A 146 7.98 -19.65 14.52
N ASP A 147 8.36 -20.89 14.82
CA ASP A 147 9.26 -21.21 15.94
C ASP A 147 10.64 -20.52 15.85
N ARG A 148 11.00 -20.01 14.66
CA ARG A 148 12.27 -19.32 14.40
C ARG A 148 12.13 -17.80 14.38
N GLU A 149 10.91 -17.28 14.47
CA GLU A 149 10.58 -15.86 14.30
C GLU A 149 11.00 -15.27 12.93
N GLU A 150 11.13 -16.12 11.91
CA GLU A 150 11.58 -15.76 10.57
C GLU A 150 10.40 -15.56 9.59
N ALA A 151 9.27 -16.22 9.86
CA ALA A 151 8.10 -16.22 8.99
C ALA A 151 6.78 -16.13 9.78
N ALA A 152 5.72 -15.71 9.09
CA ALA A 152 4.36 -15.77 9.61
C ALA A 152 3.71 -17.12 9.26
N GLU A 153 2.99 -17.70 10.21
CA GLU A 153 2.16 -18.89 10.03
C GLU A 153 0.73 -18.71 10.55
N PRO A 154 -0.27 -19.39 9.95
CA PRO A 154 -1.65 -19.34 10.44
C PRO A 154 -1.78 -19.90 11.85
N ILE A 155 -2.61 -19.25 12.67
CA ILE A 155 -3.03 -19.76 13.96
C ILE A 155 -4.13 -20.81 13.73
N ASP A 156 -4.07 -21.93 14.44
CA ASP A 156 -5.15 -22.93 14.44
C ASP A 156 -6.42 -22.30 15.02
N SER A 157 -7.58 -22.56 14.41
CA SER A 157 -8.85 -21.95 14.85
C SER A 157 -9.19 -22.24 16.32
N LYS A 158 -8.70 -23.35 16.89
CA LYS A 158 -8.88 -23.70 18.30
C LYS A 158 -8.07 -22.82 19.26
N ASP A 159 -6.98 -22.23 18.77
CA ASP A 159 -6.06 -21.37 19.53
C ASP A 159 -6.46 -19.89 19.44
N VAL A 160 -7.52 -19.58 18.68
CA VAL A 160 -8.12 -18.25 18.62
C VAL A 160 -9.21 -18.14 19.70
N HIS A 161 -9.06 -17.14 20.56
CA HIS A 161 -9.95 -16.93 21.70
C HIS A 161 -10.77 -15.66 21.56
N THR A 162 -12.02 -15.75 22.02
CA THR A 162 -12.95 -14.62 22.01
C THR A 162 -12.96 -13.95 23.37
N LEU A 163 -12.58 -12.67 23.39
CA LEU A 163 -12.65 -11.83 24.58
C LEU A 163 -14.06 -11.30 24.78
N THR A 164 -14.49 -11.30 26.04
CA THR A 164 -15.74 -10.69 26.50
C THR A 164 -15.48 -9.27 27.01
N GLU A 165 -16.54 -8.48 27.19
CA GLU A 165 -16.42 -7.13 27.77
C GLU A 165 -15.75 -7.14 29.15
N ARG A 166 -15.95 -8.22 29.94
CA ARG A 166 -15.33 -8.37 31.26
C ARG A 166 -13.81 -8.53 31.18
N ASP A 167 -13.32 -9.18 30.14
CA ASP A 167 -11.88 -9.40 29.93
C ASP A 167 -11.14 -8.08 29.62
N LEU A 168 -11.85 -7.12 29.04
CA LEU A 168 -11.32 -5.82 28.60
C LEU A 168 -11.46 -4.71 29.67
N LEU A 169 -12.01 -5.02 30.84
CA LEU A 169 -12.18 -4.04 31.90
C LEU A 169 -10.82 -3.59 32.44
N THR A 170 -10.57 -2.28 32.39
CA THR A 170 -9.39 -1.68 32.99
C THR A 170 -9.57 -1.59 34.52
N PRO A 171 -8.60 -2.06 35.32
CA PRO A 171 -8.63 -1.87 36.76
C PRO A 171 -8.62 -0.38 37.14
N ASP A 172 -9.29 -0.06 38.25
CA ASP A 172 -9.30 1.31 38.79
C ASP A 172 -8.01 1.61 39.56
N PHE A 173 -7.13 2.41 38.96
CA PHE A 173 -5.87 2.85 39.57
C PHE A 173 -5.98 4.18 40.35
N SER A 174 -7.17 4.78 40.49
CA SER A 174 -7.35 6.09 41.15
C SER A 174 -6.90 6.14 42.62
N ARG A 175 -6.80 4.97 43.27
CA ARG A 175 -6.46 4.82 44.69
C ARG A 175 -4.97 4.62 44.95
N ILE A 176 -4.16 4.48 43.90
CA ILE A 176 -2.72 4.22 44.01
C ILE A 176 -1.98 5.50 44.42
N LYS A 177 -1.24 5.45 45.53
CA LYS A 177 -0.42 6.56 46.03
C LYS A 177 1.07 6.25 46.03
N LYS A 178 1.43 4.97 46.10
CA LYS A 178 2.81 4.46 46.10
C LYS A 178 2.92 3.27 45.15
N LEU A 179 4.12 3.01 44.64
CA LEU A 179 4.38 1.83 43.79
C LEU A 179 3.98 0.52 44.47
N SER A 180 4.19 0.41 45.79
CA SER A 180 3.76 -0.76 46.57
C SER A 180 2.26 -1.02 46.52
N ASP A 181 1.44 0.00 46.30
CA ASP A 181 -0.03 -0.13 46.29
C ASP A 181 -0.52 -0.90 45.06
N LEU A 182 0.30 -0.98 44.01
CA LEU A 182 0.03 -1.81 42.83
C LEU A 182 -0.11 -3.30 43.19
N GLY A 183 0.51 -3.74 44.28
CA GLY A 183 0.32 -5.09 44.82
C GLY A 183 -1.14 -5.39 45.18
N TYR A 184 -1.88 -4.40 45.70
CA TYR A 184 -3.31 -4.55 46.00
C TYR A 184 -4.17 -4.69 44.75
N MET A 185 -3.68 -4.23 43.60
CA MET A 185 -4.35 -4.38 42.31
C MET A 185 -4.01 -5.70 41.63
N GLY A 186 -3.15 -6.56 42.22
CA GLY A 186 -2.77 -7.84 41.64
C GLY A 186 -1.34 -7.89 41.07
N LEU A 187 -0.60 -6.79 41.12
CA LEU A 187 0.82 -6.73 40.71
C LEU A 187 1.75 -7.13 41.86
N LYS A 188 1.79 -8.43 42.15
CA LYS A 188 2.49 -8.98 43.35
C LYS A 188 4.01 -8.90 43.27
N ASP A 189 4.60 -9.07 42.08
CA ASP A 189 6.05 -9.02 41.88
C ASP A 189 6.41 -7.84 40.96
N LEU A 190 6.57 -6.66 41.57
CA LEU A 190 6.91 -5.44 40.83
C LEU A 190 8.30 -5.49 40.19
N GLY A 191 9.21 -6.31 40.71
CA GLY A 191 10.57 -6.44 40.18
C GLY A 191 10.63 -7.23 38.88
N ALA A 192 9.68 -8.15 38.67
CA ALA A 192 9.58 -8.93 37.45
C ALA A 192 8.78 -8.23 36.32
N ILE A 193 8.12 -7.11 36.60
CA ILE A 193 7.32 -6.40 35.59
C ILE A 193 8.25 -5.75 34.56
N ARG A 194 8.05 -6.08 33.30
CA ARG A 194 8.82 -5.49 32.21
C ARG A 194 8.48 -4.01 32.04
N VAL A 195 9.52 -3.19 31.96
CA VAL A 195 9.41 -1.76 31.62
C VAL A 195 9.48 -1.64 30.10
N LYS A 196 8.39 -1.19 29.47
CA LYS A 196 8.34 -0.92 28.03
C LYS A 196 9.09 0.35 27.65
N HIS A 197 8.92 1.38 28.48
CA HIS A 197 9.47 2.71 28.26
C HIS A 197 9.67 3.42 29.60
N ALA A 198 10.75 4.18 29.73
CA ALA A 198 11.02 5.04 30.88
C ALA A 198 11.67 6.34 30.41
N VAL A 199 11.10 7.47 30.80
CA VAL A 199 11.61 8.80 30.44
C VAL A 199 11.52 9.77 31.62
N MET A 200 12.54 10.61 31.76
CA MET A 200 12.50 11.76 32.66
C MET A 200 11.91 12.97 31.93
N THR A 201 10.84 13.56 32.46
CA THR A 201 10.24 14.77 31.88
C THR A 201 9.82 15.73 33.00
N ASN A 202 10.32 16.97 32.96
CA ASN A 202 10.05 18.00 33.97
C ASN A 202 10.34 17.51 35.40
N GLY A 203 11.43 16.77 35.61
CA GLY A 203 11.80 16.20 36.92
C GLY A 203 10.97 14.99 37.35
N ASN A 204 9.99 14.55 36.56
CA ASN A 204 9.16 13.37 36.84
C ASN A 204 9.63 12.18 36.01
N LEU A 205 9.76 11.02 36.67
CA LEU A 205 9.95 9.74 35.98
C LEU A 205 8.59 9.24 35.48
N ARG A 206 8.45 9.07 34.17
CA ARG A 206 7.29 8.46 33.52
C ARG A 206 7.69 7.09 33.02
N MET A 207 7.00 6.04 33.49
CA MET A 207 7.25 4.65 33.08
C MET A 207 5.98 4.05 32.49
N THR A 208 6.15 3.35 31.38
CA THR A 208 5.13 2.46 30.81
C THR A 208 5.52 1.04 31.18
N LEU A 209 4.65 0.37 31.95
CA LEU A 209 4.85 -1.00 32.41
C LEU A 209 4.01 -1.95 31.55
N GLU A 210 4.52 -3.16 31.33
CA GLU A 210 3.77 -4.26 30.73
C GLU A 210 3.20 -5.14 31.85
N PRO A 211 1.94 -4.91 32.30
CA PRO A 211 1.38 -5.70 33.38
C PRO A 211 1.12 -7.14 32.93
N PRO A 212 1.10 -8.11 33.87
CA PRO A 212 0.66 -9.47 33.57
C PRO A 212 -0.76 -9.48 33.01
N ARG A 213 -1.03 -10.37 32.04
CA ARG A 213 -2.36 -10.55 31.43
C ARG A 213 -3.48 -10.91 32.42
N SER A 214 -3.14 -11.37 33.62
CA SER A 214 -4.12 -11.61 34.69
C SER A 214 -4.76 -10.34 35.25
N LEU A 215 -4.14 -9.17 35.03
CA LEU A 215 -4.65 -7.87 35.50
C LEU A 215 -5.70 -7.28 34.55
N GLY A 216 -5.64 -7.65 33.28
CA GLY A 216 -6.54 -7.19 32.23
C GLY A 216 -6.04 -7.70 30.89
N LYS A 217 -6.95 -8.21 30.06
CA LYS A 217 -6.60 -8.68 28.72
C LYS A 217 -6.73 -7.53 27.73
N THR A 218 -5.89 -7.56 26.71
CA THR A 218 -5.96 -6.65 25.57
C THR A 218 -6.20 -7.45 24.30
N LEU A 219 -6.65 -6.78 23.24
CA LEU A 219 -6.72 -7.37 21.91
C LEU A 219 -5.32 -7.81 21.43
N SER A 220 -5.27 -8.93 20.72
CA SER A 220 -4.06 -9.47 20.09
C SER A 220 -4.40 -10.30 18.86
N ASN A 221 -3.38 -10.75 18.13
CA ASN A 221 -3.53 -11.62 16.96
C ASN A 221 -4.30 -12.93 17.22
N SER A 222 -4.33 -13.45 18.46
CA SER A 222 -5.06 -14.66 18.85
C SER A 222 -6.24 -14.42 19.80
N GLU A 223 -6.25 -13.33 20.56
CA GLU A 223 -7.34 -13.00 21.49
C GLU A 223 -8.04 -11.71 21.07
N MET A 224 -9.30 -11.79 20.66
CA MET A 224 -10.04 -10.62 20.11
C MET A 224 -11.53 -10.68 20.43
N THR A 225 -12.24 -9.56 20.31
CA THR A 225 -13.71 -9.57 20.45
C THR A 225 -14.37 -10.31 19.29
N ALA A 226 -15.60 -10.79 19.49
CA ALA A 226 -16.38 -11.42 18.42
C ALA A 226 -16.54 -10.49 17.20
N LEU A 227 -16.70 -9.18 17.45
CA LEU A 227 -16.80 -8.16 16.41
C LEU A 227 -15.55 -8.16 15.51
N VAL A 228 -14.35 -8.05 16.08
CA VAL A 228 -13.10 -7.99 15.31
C VAL A 228 -12.80 -9.33 14.63
N ARG A 229 -13.03 -10.45 15.33
CA ARG A 229 -12.86 -11.79 14.79
C ARG A 229 -13.68 -12.00 13.52
N ASP A 230 -14.98 -11.70 13.59
CA ASP A 230 -15.90 -11.95 12.49
C ASP A 230 -15.71 -10.93 11.34
N LEU A 231 -15.17 -9.75 11.64
CA LEU A 231 -14.87 -8.70 10.66
C LEU A 231 -13.61 -8.97 9.84
N ALA A 232 -12.56 -9.52 10.47
CA ALA A 232 -11.21 -9.57 9.90
C ALA A 232 -10.65 -10.99 9.65
N THR A 233 -11.27 -12.03 10.23
CA THR A 233 -10.77 -13.42 10.15
C THR A 233 -11.84 -14.39 9.63
N PRO A 234 -11.45 -15.56 9.09
CA PRO A 234 -12.41 -16.60 8.69
C PRO A 234 -12.91 -17.43 9.89
N PHE A 235 -12.44 -17.17 11.12
CA PHE A 235 -12.78 -17.95 12.30
C PHE A 235 -14.16 -17.55 12.83
N ARG A 236 -15.19 -18.32 12.48
CA ARG A 236 -16.58 -18.07 12.91
C ARG A 236 -17.04 -19.20 13.83
N ALA A 237 -17.89 -18.87 14.81
CA ALA A 237 -18.56 -19.88 15.62
C ALA A 237 -19.51 -20.71 14.73
N GLU A 238 -19.54 -22.04 14.91
CA GLU A 238 -20.32 -22.98 14.09
C GLU A 238 -21.83 -22.64 14.00
N SER A 239 -22.39 -21.95 15.00
CA SER A 239 -23.79 -21.50 15.01
C SER A 239 -24.09 -20.35 14.04
N GLN A 240 -23.07 -19.63 13.56
CA GLN A 240 -23.15 -18.60 12.52
C GLN A 240 -22.82 -19.15 11.12
N ALA A 241 -22.30 -20.39 11.03
CA ALA A 241 -22.14 -21.14 9.78
C ALA A 241 -23.49 -21.71 9.30
N SER A 242 -24.57 -20.93 9.44
CA SER A 242 -25.93 -21.35 9.15
C SER A 242 -26.14 -21.50 7.64
N GLY A 243 -25.89 -22.72 7.14
CA GLY A 243 -26.30 -23.25 5.85
C GLY A 243 -25.50 -22.70 4.66
N GLU A 244 -24.88 -23.60 3.89
CA GLU A 244 -24.13 -23.38 2.64
C GLU A 244 -24.84 -22.53 1.54
N LYS A 245 -26.06 -22.04 1.81
CA LYS A 245 -26.87 -21.17 0.94
C LYS A 245 -26.99 -19.71 1.42
N LYS A 246 -26.62 -19.37 2.66
CA LYS A 246 -26.75 -18.01 3.19
C LYS A 246 -25.40 -17.30 3.03
N GLY A 247 -25.34 -16.32 2.13
CA GLY A 247 -24.13 -15.54 1.89
C GLY A 247 -23.59 -14.89 3.18
N TRP A 248 -22.28 -14.61 3.20
CA TRP A 248 -21.64 -13.99 4.35
C TRP A 248 -21.93 -12.49 4.37
N THR A 249 -22.14 -11.91 5.56
CA THR A 249 -22.22 -10.45 5.77
C THR A 249 -21.38 -10.11 7.00
N PRO A 250 -20.48 -9.10 6.92
CA PRO A 250 -19.68 -8.73 8.08
C PRO A 250 -20.53 -8.07 9.17
N PRO A 251 -20.08 -8.13 10.44
CA PRO A 251 -20.69 -7.36 11.51
C PRO A 251 -20.79 -5.87 11.15
N ASN A 252 -21.90 -5.22 11.53
CA ASN A 252 -22.20 -3.83 11.19
C ASN A 252 -22.21 -3.53 9.68
N GLY A 253 -22.26 -4.56 8.84
CA GLY A 253 -22.27 -4.41 7.39
C GLY A 253 -23.61 -4.72 6.74
N ILE A 254 -23.82 -4.15 5.57
CA ILE A 254 -24.90 -4.48 4.65
C ILE A 254 -24.35 -4.53 3.22
N TRP A 255 -24.79 -5.51 2.43
CA TRP A 255 -24.45 -5.57 1.02
C TRP A 255 -25.29 -4.55 0.25
N THR A 256 -24.64 -3.52 -0.28
CA THR A 256 -25.29 -2.45 -1.05
C THR A 256 -24.72 -2.40 -2.46
N ASP A 257 -25.60 -2.21 -3.45
CA ASP A 257 -25.19 -1.99 -4.84
C ASP A 257 -24.62 -0.57 -4.99
N ILE A 258 -23.35 -0.47 -5.41
CA ILE A 258 -22.65 0.80 -5.60
C ILE A 258 -22.48 1.17 -7.08
N SER A 259 -23.28 0.59 -7.99
CA SER A 259 -23.24 0.88 -9.43
C SER A 259 -23.44 2.37 -9.73
N SER A 260 -24.23 3.07 -8.93
CA SER A 260 -24.51 4.50 -9.08
C SER A 260 -23.28 5.39 -8.80
N LEU A 261 -22.34 4.90 -8.00
CA LEU A 261 -21.07 5.57 -7.73
C LEU A 261 -20.13 5.46 -8.93
N TYR A 262 -20.24 4.41 -9.74
CA TYR A 262 -19.27 4.15 -10.80
C TYR A 262 -19.20 5.30 -11.82
N ARG A 263 -17.99 5.80 -12.00
CA ARG A 263 -17.58 6.80 -12.99
C ARG A 263 -16.34 6.24 -13.65
N GLN A 264 -16.48 5.71 -14.86
CA GLN A 264 -15.35 5.15 -15.59
C GLN A 264 -14.32 6.25 -15.87
N ASP A 265 -13.17 6.17 -15.21
CA ASP A 265 -11.97 6.96 -15.44
C ASP A 265 -10.82 6.03 -15.86
N ALA A 266 -9.65 6.60 -16.12
CA ALA A 266 -8.43 5.83 -16.37
C ALA A 266 -8.06 4.99 -15.15
N THR A 267 -7.65 3.73 -15.38
CA THR A 267 -7.03 2.89 -14.34
C THR A 267 -5.80 3.59 -13.76
N LYS A 268 -5.79 3.85 -12.45
CA LYS A 268 -4.63 4.42 -11.76
C LYS A 268 -4.10 3.47 -10.70
N PHE A 269 -2.78 3.43 -10.56
CA PHE A 269 -2.10 2.57 -9.57
C PHE A 269 -2.43 2.93 -8.12
N ASN A 270 -2.84 4.18 -7.87
CA ASN A 270 -3.21 4.64 -6.54
C ASN A 270 -4.65 4.24 -6.16
N ASN A 271 -5.48 3.78 -7.11
CA ASN A 271 -6.86 3.42 -6.82
C ASN A 271 -6.93 2.39 -5.70
N PRO A 272 -6.29 1.20 -5.76
CA PRO A 272 -6.48 0.22 -4.70
C PRO A 272 -6.01 0.77 -3.36
N VAL A 273 -6.87 0.67 -2.36
CA VAL A 273 -6.61 0.97 -0.95
C VAL A 273 -7.19 -0.17 -0.14
N GLN A 274 -6.36 -0.76 0.71
CA GLN A 274 -6.74 -1.89 1.56
C GLN A 274 -7.77 -1.47 2.63
N GLY A 275 -8.74 -2.34 2.87
CA GLY A 275 -9.74 -2.16 3.94
C GLY A 275 -9.47 -2.99 5.20
N ALA A 276 -10.53 -3.36 5.91
CA ALA A 276 -10.48 -3.96 7.24
C ALA A 276 -10.11 -5.47 7.30
N ILE A 277 -9.30 -5.97 6.36
CA ILE A 277 -8.75 -7.35 6.34
C ILE A 277 -7.26 -7.35 6.00
N GLY A 278 -6.54 -8.41 6.38
CA GLY A 278 -5.09 -8.57 6.18
C GLY A 278 -4.65 -8.90 4.73
N ASN A 279 -5.38 -8.48 3.71
CA ASN A 279 -5.13 -8.89 2.32
C ASN A 279 -4.14 -7.99 1.53
N SER A 280 -3.19 -7.37 2.22
CA SER A 280 -2.19 -6.48 1.61
C SER A 280 -1.48 -7.11 0.40
N TRP A 281 -1.28 -8.43 0.44
CA TRP A 281 -0.72 -9.22 -0.65
C TRP A 281 -1.48 -9.06 -1.97
N LEU A 282 -2.82 -9.06 -1.93
CA LEU A 282 -3.67 -8.88 -3.10
C LEU A 282 -3.71 -7.42 -3.53
N ILE A 283 -3.83 -6.49 -2.59
CA ILE A 283 -3.93 -5.06 -2.91
C ILE A 283 -2.63 -4.57 -3.55
N ALA A 284 -1.46 -4.94 -3.01
CA ALA A 284 -0.16 -4.62 -3.60
C ALA A 284 0.03 -5.25 -4.99
N ALA A 285 -0.54 -6.45 -5.22
CA ALA A 285 -0.53 -7.08 -6.54
C ALA A 285 -1.41 -6.31 -7.55
N LEU A 286 -2.65 -5.96 -7.18
CA LEU A 286 -3.56 -5.16 -8.02
C LEU A 286 -2.94 -3.82 -8.39
N MET A 287 -2.33 -3.13 -7.43
CA MET A 287 -1.59 -1.89 -7.67
C MET A 287 -0.44 -2.11 -8.66
N SER A 288 0.36 -3.16 -8.51
CA SER A 288 1.52 -3.42 -9.37
C SER A 288 1.11 -3.78 -10.80
N VAL A 289 0.00 -4.49 -10.97
CA VAL A 289 -0.60 -4.80 -12.26
C VAL A 289 -1.14 -3.52 -12.91
N ALA A 290 -1.98 -2.76 -12.19
CA ALA A 290 -2.49 -1.46 -12.65
C ALA A 290 -1.35 -0.48 -12.97
N TRP A 291 -0.25 -0.54 -12.23
CA TRP A 291 0.91 0.30 -12.42
C TRP A 291 1.67 -0.03 -13.69
N SER A 292 1.97 -1.30 -13.94
CA SER A 292 2.84 -1.73 -15.04
C SER A 292 2.08 -1.93 -16.36
N ASP A 293 0.86 -2.47 -16.29
CA ASP A 293 -0.01 -2.80 -17.42
C ASP A 293 -1.48 -2.40 -17.10
N PRO A 294 -1.80 -1.09 -17.12
CA PRO A 294 -3.15 -0.60 -16.78
C PRO A 294 -4.26 -1.19 -17.67
N SER A 295 -3.92 -1.56 -18.92
CA SER A 295 -4.85 -2.18 -19.88
C SER A 295 -5.30 -3.58 -19.50
N SER A 296 -4.58 -4.26 -18.60
CA SER A 296 -4.96 -5.57 -18.09
C SER A 296 -6.06 -5.51 -17.01
N ILE A 297 -6.37 -4.31 -16.50
CA ILE A 297 -7.45 -4.11 -15.54
C ILE A 297 -8.78 -3.95 -16.29
N THR A 298 -9.66 -4.92 -16.08
CA THR A 298 -11.02 -4.93 -16.61
C THR A 298 -11.90 -4.02 -15.75
N HIS A 299 -12.66 -3.17 -16.43
CA HIS A 299 -13.67 -2.32 -15.82
C HIS A 299 -15.05 -2.94 -15.89
N CYS A 300 -15.97 -2.50 -15.04
CA CYS A 300 -17.30 -3.09 -15.07
C CYS A 300 -18.12 -2.61 -16.27
N ASN A 301 -18.97 -3.51 -16.77
CA ASN A 301 -19.92 -3.20 -17.82
C ASN A 301 -21.18 -2.60 -17.17
N GLN A 302 -21.47 -1.34 -17.48
CA GLN A 302 -22.75 -0.72 -17.13
C GLN A 302 -23.81 -1.16 -18.13
N THR A 303 -24.85 -1.82 -17.66
CA THR A 303 -26.09 -1.94 -18.41
C THR A 303 -26.94 -0.71 -18.15
N PRO A 304 -27.31 0.08 -19.18
CA PRO A 304 -28.23 1.19 -19.01
C PRO A 304 -29.52 0.69 -18.36
N ALA A 305 -30.10 1.51 -17.48
CA ALA A 305 -31.48 1.36 -17.07
C ALA A 305 -32.33 1.14 -18.32
N ALA A 306 -33.04 0.01 -18.42
CA ALA A 306 -33.90 -0.24 -19.57
C ALA A 306 -34.82 0.98 -19.74
N ALA A 307 -34.73 1.66 -20.88
CA ALA A 307 -35.68 2.70 -21.25
C ALA A 307 -37.03 1.99 -21.35
N SER A 308 -37.85 2.10 -20.31
CA SER A 308 -39.17 1.49 -20.26
C SER A 308 -40.04 2.18 -21.31
N SER A 309 -40.05 1.61 -22.52
CA SER A 309 -41.13 1.85 -23.45
C SER A 309 -42.42 1.39 -22.78
N THR A 310 -43.31 2.34 -22.53
CA THR A 310 -44.73 2.13 -22.18
C THR A 310 -45.01 1.35 -20.89
N SER A 311 -44.77 1.94 -19.72
CA SER A 311 -45.74 1.95 -18.60
C SER A 311 -45.24 2.82 -17.44
N LYS A 312 -46.21 3.44 -16.74
CA LYS A 312 -45.99 4.44 -15.69
C LYS A 312 -45.22 3.87 -14.50
N LYS A 313 -44.21 4.65 -14.04
CA LYS A 313 -43.59 4.66 -12.71
C LYS A 313 -42.83 3.39 -12.30
N ASP A 314 -41.55 3.34 -12.65
CA ASP A 314 -40.48 2.99 -11.73
C ASP A 314 -39.34 3.99 -11.94
N LYS A 315 -39.20 4.96 -11.02
CA LYS A 315 -38.14 5.99 -11.06
C LYS A 315 -36.80 5.49 -10.51
N ASN A 316 -36.68 4.19 -10.20
CA ASN A 316 -35.56 3.58 -9.48
C ASN A 316 -34.91 2.40 -10.22
N SER A 317 -35.03 2.29 -11.55
CA SER A 317 -34.14 1.39 -12.29
C SER A 317 -32.77 2.05 -12.43
N GLU A 318 -31.99 2.09 -11.35
CA GLU A 318 -30.57 2.45 -11.45
C GLU A 318 -29.85 1.41 -12.32
N GLY A 319 -28.99 1.86 -13.23
CA GLY A 319 -28.21 0.96 -14.08
C GLY A 319 -27.36 0.02 -13.21
N SER A 320 -27.27 -1.25 -13.59
CA SER A 320 -26.44 -2.24 -12.88
C SER A 320 -25.05 -2.34 -13.51
N CYS A 321 -24.04 -2.56 -12.67
CA CYS A 321 -22.64 -2.76 -13.06
C CYS A 321 -22.22 -4.19 -12.71
N THR A 322 -21.60 -4.88 -13.68
CA THR A 322 -21.05 -6.23 -13.50
C THR A 322 -19.61 -6.30 -13.99
N LEU A 323 -18.76 -6.98 -13.22
CA LEU A 323 -17.35 -7.20 -13.56
C LEU A 323 -17.13 -8.69 -13.84
N SER A 324 -16.52 -9.00 -14.98
CA SER A 324 -16.07 -10.36 -15.32
C SER A 324 -14.56 -10.38 -15.51
N ILE A 325 -13.85 -11.11 -14.65
CA ILE A 325 -12.39 -11.26 -14.72
C ILE A 325 -12.00 -12.72 -14.83
N LYS A 326 -10.93 -13.01 -15.56
CA LYS A 326 -10.35 -14.35 -15.64
C LYS A 326 -9.18 -14.45 -14.66
N LEU A 327 -9.28 -15.39 -13.73
CA LEU A 327 -8.23 -15.70 -12.76
C LEU A 327 -7.58 -17.03 -13.13
N TYR A 328 -6.27 -17.12 -12.95
CA TYR A 328 -5.45 -18.22 -13.43
C TYR A 328 -4.87 -19.00 -12.26
N SER A 329 -5.06 -20.32 -12.24
CA SER A 329 -4.45 -21.20 -11.25
C SER A 329 -2.92 -21.13 -11.34
N LYS A 330 -2.27 -20.95 -10.19
CA LYS A 330 -0.81 -20.96 -10.04
C LYS A 330 -0.35 -21.90 -8.91
N GLY A 331 -1.27 -22.70 -8.35
CA GLY A 331 -1.00 -23.65 -7.27
C GLY A 331 -0.79 -23.01 -5.88
N GLY A 332 -0.53 -23.85 -4.89
CA GLY A 332 -0.29 -23.43 -3.50
C GLY A 332 -1.55 -22.94 -2.76
N HIS A 333 -1.36 -22.24 -1.65
CA HIS A 333 -2.43 -21.70 -0.79
C HIS A 333 -3.20 -20.54 -1.46
N LEU A 334 -4.52 -20.42 -1.27
CA LEU A 334 -5.39 -19.47 -2.01
C LEU A 334 -5.25 -19.59 -3.53
N ASP A 335 -5.61 -20.76 -4.04
CA ASP A 335 -5.70 -21.04 -5.47
C ASP A 335 -7.00 -21.79 -5.76
N ALA A 336 -7.52 -21.60 -6.97
CA ALA A 336 -8.65 -22.35 -7.50
C ALA A 336 -8.42 -22.61 -9.00
N PRO A 337 -9.17 -23.52 -9.64
CA PRO A 337 -9.03 -23.76 -11.07
C PRO A 337 -9.19 -22.48 -11.89
N THR A 338 -8.42 -22.35 -12.98
CA THR A 338 -8.49 -21.21 -13.90
C THR A 338 -9.93 -21.02 -14.40
N GLN A 339 -10.53 -19.86 -14.12
CA GLN A 339 -11.93 -19.60 -14.44
C GLN A 339 -12.21 -18.11 -14.61
N THR A 340 -13.21 -17.79 -15.43
CA THR A 340 -13.82 -16.45 -15.46
C THR A 340 -14.86 -16.31 -14.36
N ILE A 341 -14.67 -15.33 -13.48
CA ILE A 341 -15.56 -15.02 -12.37
C ILE A 341 -16.30 -13.72 -12.68
N THR A 342 -17.63 -13.78 -12.56
CA THR A 342 -18.49 -12.61 -12.69
C THR A 342 -19.06 -12.22 -11.33
N VAL A 343 -19.00 -10.93 -11.01
CA VAL A 343 -19.57 -10.34 -9.79
C VAL A 343 -20.42 -9.12 -10.13
N ASN A 344 -21.50 -8.92 -9.39
CA ASN A 344 -22.25 -7.67 -9.38
C ASN A 344 -21.57 -6.62 -8.47
N ALA A 345 -22.00 -5.36 -8.60
CA ALA A 345 -21.50 -4.23 -7.81
C ALA A 345 -22.05 -4.15 -6.36
N GLN A 346 -22.59 -5.24 -5.81
CA GLN A 346 -22.92 -5.27 -4.39
C GLN A 346 -21.66 -5.48 -3.56
N VAL A 347 -21.37 -4.58 -2.61
CA VAL A 347 -20.23 -4.72 -1.68
C VAL A 347 -20.66 -4.40 -0.24
N PRO A 348 -19.91 -4.85 0.78
CA PRO A 348 -20.24 -4.54 2.17
C PRO A 348 -19.96 -3.08 2.51
N LEU A 349 -21.02 -2.35 2.88
CA LEU A 349 -20.97 -1.00 3.44
C LEU A 349 -21.26 -1.08 4.93
N ASN A 350 -20.57 -0.25 5.70
CA ASN A 350 -20.87 -0.09 7.12
C ASN A 350 -22.24 0.57 7.28
N THR A 351 -23.12 0.00 8.10
CA THR A 351 -24.51 0.47 8.26
C THR A 351 -24.63 1.84 8.89
N SER A 352 -23.62 2.30 9.63
CA SER A 352 -23.65 3.60 10.34
C SER A 352 -23.00 4.72 9.52
N SER A 353 -21.98 4.41 8.74
CA SER A 353 -21.20 5.41 7.98
C SER A 353 -21.37 5.35 6.46
N GLU A 354 -22.02 4.31 5.95
CA GLU A 354 -22.17 4.03 4.52
C GLU A 354 -20.84 3.85 3.76
N MET A 355 -19.73 3.72 4.48
CA MET A 355 -18.41 3.52 3.89
C MET A 355 -18.19 2.07 3.47
N VAL A 356 -17.51 1.87 2.34
CA VAL A 356 -17.00 0.55 1.92
C VAL A 356 -16.01 0.04 2.97
N MET A 357 -16.26 -1.17 3.48
CA MET A 357 -15.54 -1.75 4.61
C MET A 357 -14.19 -2.39 4.24
N TYR A 358 -14.08 -2.89 3.00
CA TYR A 358 -12.92 -3.63 2.51
C TYR A 358 -12.17 -2.85 1.43
N ALA A 359 -11.57 -3.50 0.43
CA ALA A 359 -10.82 -2.79 -0.61
C ALA A 359 -11.69 -1.68 -1.21
N ARG A 360 -11.08 -0.54 -1.49
CA ARG A 360 -11.75 0.64 -2.04
C ARG A 360 -10.81 1.43 -2.93
N SER A 361 -11.36 2.40 -3.66
CA SER A 361 -10.56 3.35 -4.41
C SER A 361 -10.10 4.52 -3.54
N SER A 362 -8.90 5.07 -3.80
CA SER A 362 -8.49 6.41 -3.34
C SER A 362 -9.32 7.52 -3.99
N ASP A 363 -9.76 7.29 -5.22
CA ASP A 363 -10.48 8.24 -6.06
C ASP A 363 -11.98 7.94 -6.01
N GLU A 364 -12.80 8.98 -5.85
CA GLU A 364 -14.25 8.83 -5.87
C GLU A 364 -14.72 8.33 -7.24
N GLY A 365 -15.66 7.39 -7.22
CA GLY A 365 -16.31 6.86 -8.42
C GLY A 365 -15.61 5.67 -9.09
N GLU A 366 -14.39 5.34 -8.67
CA GLU A 366 -13.74 4.09 -9.08
C GLU A 366 -14.08 2.95 -8.12
N ILE A 367 -14.65 1.86 -8.64
CA ILE A 367 -15.11 0.74 -7.81
C ILE A 367 -14.41 -0.58 -8.17
N TRP A 368 -13.54 -0.59 -9.19
CA TRP A 368 -12.87 -1.82 -9.59
C TRP A 368 -12.06 -2.50 -8.46
N PRO A 369 -11.41 -1.80 -7.50
CA PRO A 369 -10.64 -2.50 -6.46
C PRO A 369 -11.50 -3.41 -5.58
N CYS A 370 -12.67 -2.94 -5.15
CA CYS A 370 -13.59 -3.73 -4.32
C CYS A 370 -14.20 -4.91 -5.11
N LEU A 371 -14.44 -4.71 -6.41
CA LEU A 371 -14.98 -5.78 -7.27
C LEU A 371 -13.94 -6.85 -7.58
N TYR A 372 -12.66 -6.49 -7.74
CA TYR A 372 -11.57 -7.45 -7.88
C TYR A 372 -11.37 -8.26 -6.60
N GLU A 373 -11.37 -7.63 -5.43
CA GLU A 373 -11.31 -8.32 -4.13
C GLU A 373 -12.47 -9.31 -3.97
N LYS A 374 -13.70 -8.87 -4.27
CA LYS A 374 -14.89 -9.72 -4.25
C LYS A 374 -14.79 -10.90 -5.22
N ALA A 375 -14.35 -10.65 -6.46
CA ALA A 375 -14.18 -11.69 -7.46
C ALA A 375 -13.11 -12.70 -7.04
N PHE A 376 -12.03 -12.26 -6.41
CA PHE A 376 -10.98 -13.14 -5.89
C PHE A 376 -11.50 -14.01 -4.74
N ALA A 377 -12.23 -13.43 -3.77
CA ALA A 377 -12.87 -14.20 -2.71
C ALA A 377 -13.85 -15.24 -3.27
N LYS A 378 -14.71 -14.83 -4.22
CA LYS A 378 -15.63 -15.72 -4.92
C LYS A 378 -14.89 -16.86 -5.65
N TRP A 379 -13.76 -16.57 -6.29
CA TRP A 379 -12.93 -17.56 -6.97
C TRP A 379 -12.39 -18.61 -6.00
N ILE A 380 -11.78 -18.19 -4.90
CA ILE A 380 -11.22 -19.12 -3.91
C ILE A 380 -12.34 -19.95 -3.25
N SER A 381 -13.46 -19.30 -2.92
CA SER A 381 -14.63 -20.00 -2.34
C SER A 381 -15.36 -20.91 -3.32
N SER A 382 -15.24 -20.70 -4.64
CA SER A 382 -15.92 -21.53 -5.65
C SER A 382 -15.48 -23.01 -5.64
N SER A 383 -14.31 -23.28 -5.05
CA SER A 383 -13.84 -24.64 -4.79
C SER A 383 -14.71 -25.41 -3.77
N ALA A 384 -15.54 -24.73 -2.98
CA ALA A 384 -16.31 -25.27 -1.86
C ALA A 384 -17.79 -25.59 -2.15
N LYS A 385 -18.16 -25.87 -3.41
CA LYS A 385 -19.51 -26.34 -3.86
C LYS A 385 -20.70 -25.36 -3.81
N SER A 386 -20.58 -24.15 -3.26
CA SER A 386 -21.57 -23.08 -3.46
C SER A 386 -20.91 -21.73 -3.72
N CYS A 387 -21.41 -20.99 -4.72
CA CYS A 387 -20.85 -19.71 -5.16
C CYS A 387 -21.83 -18.60 -4.81
N SER A 388 -21.76 -18.10 -3.58
CA SER A 388 -22.57 -16.98 -3.11
C SER A 388 -22.20 -15.69 -3.85
N GLU A 389 -23.19 -14.84 -4.15
CA GLU A 389 -22.93 -13.45 -4.60
C GLU A 389 -22.37 -12.56 -3.48
N HIS A 390 -22.45 -13.04 -2.24
CA HIS A 390 -21.88 -12.46 -1.03
C HIS A 390 -20.83 -13.43 -0.47
N PRO A 391 -19.66 -13.56 -1.13
CA PRO A 391 -18.60 -14.44 -0.66
C PRO A 391 -18.01 -13.91 0.65
N ASP A 392 -17.46 -14.80 1.47
CA ASP A 392 -16.71 -14.40 2.66
C ASP A 392 -15.37 -13.77 2.25
N LEU A 393 -15.20 -12.47 2.50
CA LEU A 393 -13.98 -11.75 2.10
C LEU A 393 -12.81 -12.00 3.06
N THR A 394 -13.06 -12.47 4.29
CA THR A 394 -11.99 -12.66 5.30
C THR A 394 -11.10 -13.87 5.00
N VAL A 395 -11.51 -14.74 4.06
CA VAL A 395 -10.69 -15.83 3.52
C VAL A 395 -9.42 -15.32 2.84
N LEU A 396 -9.35 -14.03 2.50
CA LEU A 396 -8.19 -13.37 1.89
C LEU A 396 -7.21 -12.76 2.91
N SER A 397 -7.39 -13.00 4.21
CA SER A 397 -6.66 -12.33 5.32
C SER A 397 -5.13 -12.47 5.32
N HIS A 398 -4.55 -13.33 4.46
CA HIS A 398 -3.10 -13.41 4.21
C HIS A 398 -2.80 -14.18 2.92
N GLY A 399 -1.65 -13.96 2.28
CA GLY A 399 -1.30 -14.69 1.05
C GLY A 399 0.04 -14.32 0.43
N ASP A 400 0.19 -14.72 -0.83
CA ASP A 400 1.42 -14.55 -1.61
C ASP A 400 1.25 -13.42 -2.65
N PRO A 401 1.91 -12.27 -2.48
CA PRO A 401 1.75 -11.14 -3.39
C PRO A 401 2.33 -11.39 -4.79
N VAL A 402 3.38 -12.20 -4.90
CA VAL A 402 4.03 -12.49 -6.19
C VAL A 402 3.13 -13.39 -7.01
N LYS A 403 2.57 -14.41 -6.37
CA LYS A 403 1.62 -15.32 -7.00
C LYS A 403 0.33 -14.61 -7.39
N ALA A 404 -0.18 -13.69 -6.56
CA ALA A 404 -1.38 -12.93 -6.89
C ALA A 404 -1.23 -12.17 -8.21
N MET A 405 -0.08 -11.55 -8.48
CA MET A 405 0.17 -10.91 -9.77
C MET A 405 0.12 -11.91 -10.93
N ALA A 406 0.66 -13.11 -10.76
CA ALA A 406 0.60 -14.17 -11.76
C ALA A 406 -0.84 -14.71 -11.96
N GLN A 407 -1.63 -14.82 -10.88
CA GLN A 407 -3.04 -15.23 -10.94
C GLN A 407 -3.93 -14.18 -11.61
N LEU A 408 -3.55 -12.89 -11.56
CA LEU A 408 -4.22 -11.79 -12.24
C LEU A 408 -3.84 -11.67 -13.73
N THR A 409 -2.58 -11.96 -14.08
CA THR A 409 -2.03 -11.64 -15.41
C THR A 409 -1.71 -12.85 -16.29
N ASN A 410 -1.88 -14.07 -15.78
CA ASN A 410 -1.42 -15.32 -16.40
C ASN A 410 0.10 -15.45 -16.61
N LYS A 411 0.90 -14.55 -16.06
CA LYS A 411 2.36 -14.59 -16.19
C LYS A 411 2.98 -15.62 -15.22
N ASN A 412 4.29 -15.82 -15.29
CA ASN A 412 5.00 -16.71 -14.37
C ASN A 412 5.54 -15.92 -13.17
N PRO A 413 5.31 -16.39 -11.93
CA PRO A 413 5.88 -15.75 -10.76
C PRO A 413 7.36 -16.14 -10.60
N GLU A 414 8.22 -15.15 -10.43
CA GLU A 414 9.63 -15.33 -10.09
C GLU A 414 9.94 -14.61 -8.77
N TYR A 415 10.67 -15.30 -7.88
CA TYR A 415 10.93 -14.86 -6.51
C TYR A 415 12.41 -14.53 -6.32
N PHE A 416 12.68 -13.50 -5.51
CA PHE A 416 14.02 -13.03 -5.21
C PHE A 416 14.12 -12.68 -3.71
N LEU A 417 14.68 -13.60 -2.92
CA LEU A 417 14.98 -13.41 -1.51
C LEU A 417 16.09 -12.38 -1.31
N THR A 418 15.92 -11.47 -0.36
CA THR A 418 16.91 -10.42 -0.06
C THR A 418 18.14 -10.97 0.64
N SER A 419 17.97 -12.00 1.49
CA SER A 419 19.05 -12.65 2.24
C SER A 419 20.13 -13.25 1.33
N SER A 420 19.76 -13.68 0.13
CA SER A 420 20.66 -14.26 -0.87
C SER A 420 21.39 -13.22 -1.72
N ARG A 421 21.13 -11.91 -1.55
CA ARG A 421 21.58 -10.87 -2.49
C ARG A 421 22.23 -9.69 -1.79
N ARG A 422 23.15 -9.03 -2.51
CA ARG A 422 23.73 -7.75 -2.09
C ARG A 422 22.82 -6.62 -2.54
N GLU A 423 23.04 -5.45 -1.96
CA GLU A 423 22.27 -4.24 -2.26
C GLU A 423 22.30 -3.90 -3.75
N GLN A 424 23.47 -3.96 -4.40
CA GLN A 424 23.58 -3.64 -5.83
C GLN A 424 22.84 -4.65 -6.71
N ASP A 425 22.77 -5.92 -6.30
CA ASP A 425 22.09 -6.98 -7.05
C ASP A 425 20.57 -6.77 -6.99
N LEU A 426 20.04 -6.38 -5.83
CA LEU A 426 18.62 -6.03 -5.64
C LEU A 426 18.20 -4.84 -6.49
N LEU A 427 19.00 -3.77 -6.53
CA LEU A 427 18.71 -2.64 -7.41
C LEU A 427 18.85 -3.03 -8.88
N GLY A 428 19.88 -3.80 -9.24
CA GLY A 428 20.08 -4.30 -10.59
C GLY A 428 18.87 -5.08 -11.11
N LEU A 429 18.27 -5.90 -10.24
CA LEU A 429 17.04 -6.62 -10.52
C LEU A 429 15.87 -5.68 -10.81
N VAL A 430 15.60 -4.70 -9.93
CA VAL A 430 14.54 -3.70 -10.17
C VAL A 430 14.77 -2.97 -11.49
N ARG A 431 16.01 -2.54 -11.76
CA ARG A 431 16.39 -1.85 -13.00
C ARG A 431 16.15 -2.69 -14.24
N SER A 432 16.41 -4.00 -14.17
CA SER A 432 16.19 -4.93 -15.28
C SER A 432 14.71 -5.08 -15.66
N HIS A 433 13.80 -4.72 -14.76
CA HIS A 433 12.35 -4.71 -14.96
C HIS A 433 11.78 -3.30 -15.14
N CYS A 434 12.63 -2.30 -15.36
CA CYS A 434 12.23 -0.91 -15.54
C CYS A 434 12.58 -0.34 -16.92
N VAL A 435 11.74 0.57 -17.40
CA VAL A 435 12.04 1.50 -18.50
C VAL A 435 11.78 2.91 -17.98
N ASN A 436 12.72 3.83 -18.20
CA ASN A 436 12.63 5.21 -17.69
C ASN A 436 12.29 5.28 -16.20
N LEU A 437 13.02 4.50 -15.39
CA LEU A 437 12.87 4.42 -13.92
C LEU A 437 11.58 3.74 -13.41
N ARG A 438 10.60 3.46 -14.28
CA ARG A 438 9.31 2.83 -13.95
C ARG A 438 9.33 1.34 -14.27
N THR A 439 8.76 0.52 -13.39
CA THR A 439 8.55 -0.92 -13.66
C THR A 439 7.60 -1.15 -14.84
N ILE A 440 7.98 -2.07 -15.73
CA ILE A 440 7.18 -2.50 -16.90
C ILE A 440 6.58 -3.90 -16.73
N TYR A 441 7.02 -4.62 -15.70
CA TYR A 441 6.39 -5.85 -15.22
C TYR A 441 5.85 -5.62 -13.81
N PRO A 442 4.72 -6.23 -13.43
CA PRO A 442 4.22 -6.18 -12.05
C PRO A 442 5.30 -6.71 -11.10
N LEU A 443 5.68 -5.88 -10.11
CA LEU A 443 6.74 -6.17 -9.16
C LEU A 443 6.27 -5.78 -7.76
N VAL A 444 6.42 -6.69 -6.79
CA VAL A 444 6.07 -6.49 -5.37
C VAL A 444 7.25 -6.84 -4.48
N ALA A 445 7.28 -6.26 -3.29
CA ALA A 445 8.23 -6.60 -2.23
C ALA A 445 7.46 -6.86 -0.94
N TYR A 446 7.99 -7.67 -0.04
CA TYR A 446 7.35 -7.95 1.25
C TYR A 446 8.35 -7.90 2.40
N THR A 447 7.93 -7.32 3.53
CA THR A 447 8.75 -7.12 4.72
C THR A 447 8.95 -8.41 5.51
N HIS A 448 10.01 -8.45 6.31
CA HIS A 448 10.11 -9.43 7.39
C HIS A 448 8.95 -9.27 8.38
N PRO A 449 8.51 -10.35 9.07
CA PRO A 449 7.45 -10.25 10.08
C PRO A 449 7.81 -9.36 11.28
N THR A 450 9.09 -9.34 11.63
CA THR A 450 9.65 -8.57 12.74
C THR A 450 10.87 -7.79 12.25
N PHE A 451 11.20 -6.71 12.95
CA PHE A 451 12.38 -5.90 12.64
C PHE A 451 13.49 -6.14 13.65
N CYS A 452 14.58 -6.78 13.21
CA CYS A 452 15.71 -7.12 14.07
C CYS A 452 16.28 -5.89 14.80
N ASN A 453 16.59 -6.05 16.10
CA ASN A 453 17.27 -5.05 16.93
C ASN A 453 16.57 -3.69 17.05
N ASN A 454 15.24 -3.60 16.88
CA ASN A 454 14.50 -2.34 16.92
C ASN A 454 15.02 -1.29 15.93
N LYS A 455 15.74 -1.69 14.86
CA LYS A 455 16.37 -0.75 13.92
C LYS A 455 15.37 0.15 13.21
N PHE A 456 14.14 -0.34 13.04
CA PHE A 456 13.03 0.39 12.43
C PHE A 456 11.96 0.77 13.46
N ARG A 457 12.27 0.67 14.76
CA ARG A 457 11.35 1.09 15.83
C ARG A 457 11.17 2.60 15.78
N GLY A 458 9.91 3.04 15.74
CA GLY A 458 9.55 4.44 15.52
C GLY A 458 9.52 4.84 14.04
N ALA A 459 9.88 3.95 13.13
CA ALA A 459 9.55 4.10 11.72
C ALA A 459 8.21 3.43 11.43
N THR A 460 7.38 4.07 10.60
CA THR A 460 6.04 3.61 10.22
C THR A 460 6.04 2.50 9.16
N LEU A 461 7.14 1.75 9.05
CA LEU A 461 7.23 0.58 8.17
C LEU A 461 6.57 -0.62 8.85
N VAL A 462 5.75 -1.35 8.11
CA VAL A 462 4.91 -2.43 8.66
C VAL A 462 5.55 -3.79 8.40
N GLY A 463 5.67 -4.62 9.43
CA GLY A 463 6.13 -6.00 9.33
C GLY A 463 5.09 -6.91 8.68
N ASN A 464 5.55 -8.02 8.07
CA ASN A 464 4.71 -8.98 7.34
C ASN A 464 3.75 -8.34 6.33
N MET A 465 4.22 -7.32 5.60
CA MET A 465 3.41 -6.47 4.72
C MET A 465 3.92 -6.53 3.28
N ALA A 466 2.99 -6.56 2.31
CA ALA A 466 3.32 -6.45 0.88
C ALA A 466 3.27 -5.00 0.40
N TYR A 467 4.23 -4.61 -0.42
CA TYR A 467 4.37 -3.29 -1.04
C TYR A 467 4.49 -3.45 -2.56
N SER A 468 3.91 -2.53 -3.32
CA SER A 468 4.12 -2.46 -4.78
C SER A 468 5.44 -1.78 -5.08
N VAL A 469 6.25 -2.35 -5.98
CA VAL A 469 7.49 -1.73 -6.45
C VAL A 469 7.19 -0.95 -7.73
N LEU A 470 7.26 0.38 -7.62
CA LEU A 470 6.91 1.28 -8.72
C LEU A 470 8.10 1.56 -9.64
N GLY A 471 9.32 1.45 -9.10
CA GLY A 471 10.52 1.82 -9.83
C GLY A 471 11.73 2.03 -8.95
N TRP A 472 12.66 2.83 -9.44
CA TRP A 472 13.88 3.20 -8.73
C TRP A 472 14.25 4.66 -8.97
N ALA A 473 15.02 5.25 -8.05
CA ALA A 473 15.56 6.59 -8.21
C ALA A 473 17.03 6.65 -7.77
N ALA A 474 17.82 7.49 -8.43
CA ALA A 474 19.18 7.82 -8.02
C ALA A 474 19.37 9.35 -8.17
N PRO A 475 18.78 10.17 -7.29
CA PRO A 475 18.86 11.62 -7.36
C PRO A 475 20.30 12.13 -7.16
N GLN A 476 21.14 11.34 -6.50
CA GLN A 476 22.58 11.57 -6.33
C GLN A 476 23.34 10.30 -6.74
N GLU A 477 24.51 10.41 -7.36
CA GLU A 477 25.27 9.24 -7.88
C GLU A 477 25.56 8.17 -6.82
N ARG A 478 25.64 8.56 -5.54
CA ARG A 478 25.97 7.66 -4.42
C ARG A 478 24.78 7.07 -3.67
N LYS A 479 23.55 7.57 -3.88
CA LYS A 479 22.37 7.09 -3.16
C LYS A 479 21.34 6.54 -4.13
N GLN A 480 21.01 5.28 -3.95
CA GLN A 480 20.10 4.53 -4.81
C GLN A 480 18.90 4.08 -4.00
N TYR A 481 17.72 4.28 -4.57
CA TYR A 481 16.45 4.10 -3.90
C TYR A 481 15.53 3.19 -4.71
N ILE A 482 14.77 2.37 -4.00
CA ILE A 482 13.64 1.63 -4.56
C ILE A 482 12.37 2.39 -4.19
N ILE A 483 11.52 2.66 -5.19
CA ILE A 483 10.26 3.38 -5.00
C ILE A 483 9.17 2.35 -4.74
N LEU A 484 8.46 2.52 -3.63
CA LEU A 484 7.45 1.61 -3.12
C LEU A 484 6.14 2.34 -2.90
N ARG A 485 5.03 1.58 -2.89
CA ARG A 485 3.74 2.06 -2.39
C ARG A 485 3.21 1.15 -1.28
N HIS A 486 2.78 1.79 -0.19
CA HIS A 486 2.08 1.18 0.93
C HIS A 486 0.65 0.82 0.52
N PRO A 487 0.17 -0.41 0.78
CA PRO A 487 -1.15 -0.85 0.31
C PRO A 487 -2.34 -0.15 0.99
N TRP A 488 -2.08 0.50 2.12
CA TRP A 488 -3.05 1.34 2.84
C TRP A 488 -3.28 2.70 2.18
N GLY A 489 -2.46 3.09 1.20
CA GLY A 489 -2.52 4.41 0.57
C GLY A 489 -2.07 5.56 1.46
N VAL A 490 -1.50 5.26 2.63
CA VAL A 490 -0.89 6.19 3.61
C VAL A 490 0.20 5.43 4.39
N CYS A 491 0.75 6.06 5.43
CA CYS A 491 1.72 5.45 6.35
C CYS A 491 3.09 5.26 5.69
N GLU A 492 3.55 6.30 4.99
CA GLU A 492 4.91 6.37 4.50
C GLU A 492 5.91 6.32 5.69
N PRO A 493 7.05 5.63 5.55
CA PRO A 493 8.01 5.47 6.63
C PRO A 493 8.70 6.80 7.01
N ASP A 494 8.32 7.34 8.16
CA ASP A 494 9.06 8.41 8.83
C ASP A 494 10.32 7.83 9.51
N GLY A 495 11.44 8.59 9.51
CA GLY A 495 12.65 8.21 10.26
C GLY A 495 13.56 7.12 9.65
N LEU A 496 13.18 6.52 8.52
CA LEU A 496 14.06 5.67 7.70
C LEU A 496 14.99 6.52 6.84
N THR A 497 16.00 5.92 6.16
CA THR A 497 16.74 6.59 5.07
C THR A 497 15.85 6.72 3.83
N SER A 498 14.71 7.39 4.01
CA SER A 498 13.74 7.69 2.98
C SER A 498 14.15 8.95 2.22
N TYR A 499 13.90 8.97 0.92
CA TYR A 499 14.13 10.16 0.10
C TYR A 499 12.90 11.06 0.19
N SER A 500 13.03 12.22 0.85
CA SER A 500 11.98 13.24 0.99
C SER A 500 11.85 14.18 -0.22
N GLY A 501 12.47 13.82 -1.34
CA GLY A 501 12.50 14.67 -2.53
C GLY A 501 11.41 14.32 -3.54
N LEU A 502 11.16 15.25 -4.46
CA LEU A 502 10.24 15.06 -5.57
C LEU A 502 10.89 14.20 -6.66
N VAL A 503 10.23 13.14 -7.11
CA VAL A 503 10.65 12.40 -8.31
C VAL A 503 10.03 13.07 -9.53
N THR A 504 10.75 14.05 -10.10
CA THR A 504 10.30 14.85 -11.27
C THR A 504 10.79 14.34 -12.63
N LYS A 505 11.78 13.43 -12.65
CA LYS A 505 12.53 13.08 -13.88
C LYS A 505 11.94 11.92 -14.69
N ILE A 506 10.69 11.53 -14.43
CA ILE A 506 10.00 10.47 -15.17
C ILE A 506 8.91 11.15 -15.99
N ASP A 507 8.80 10.80 -17.27
CA ASP A 507 7.86 11.38 -18.24
C ASP A 507 6.53 11.80 -17.60
N THR A 508 6.25 13.09 -17.59
CA THR A 508 5.09 13.70 -16.92
C THR A 508 3.75 13.21 -17.46
N LYS A 509 3.73 12.53 -18.62
CA LYS A 509 2.52 11.91 -19.18
C LYS A 509 2.16 10.60 -18.50
N PHE A 510 3.12 9.90 -17.89
CA PHE A 510 2.93 8.58 -17.26
C PHE A 510 3.28 8.57 -15.77
N TRP A 511 4.09 9.51 -15.31
CA TRP A 511 4.39 9.75 -13.90
C TRP A 511 4.10 11.23 -13.61
N PRO A 512 2.89 11.60 -13.13
CA PRO A 512 2.74 12.93 -12.55
C PRO A 512 3.79 13.07 -11.43
N PRO A 513 4.40 14.24 -11.23
CA PRO A 513 5.34 14.43 -10.13
C PRO A 513 4.73 13.91 -8.82
N VAL A 514 5.34 12.87 -8.24
CA VAL A 514 4.91 12.30 -6.96
C VAL A 514 5.87 12.82 -5.90
N GLU A 515 5.32 13.61 -4.98
CA GLU A 515 6.01 13.95 -3.74
C GLU A 515 6.16 12.67 -2.94
N LEU A 516 7.40 12.28 -2.68
CA LEU A 516 7.67 11.17 -1.79
C LEU A 516 7.45 11.66 -0.36
N LEU A 517 6.79 10.83 0.46
CA LEU A 517 6.46 11.18 1.85
C LEU A 517 5.47 12.35 1.96
N ASP A 518 4.50 12.46 1.04
CA ASP A 518 3.44 13.48 1.10
C ASP A 518 2.37 13.20 2.17
N GLY A 519 2.46 12.06 2.84
CA GLY A 519 1.54 11.61 3.90
C GLY A 519 0.20 11.11 3.37
N LYS A 520 0.02 11.03 2.05
CA LYS A 520 -1.31 10.93 1.40
C LYS A 520 -1.38 9.93 0.26
N SER A 521 -0.26 9.62 -0.37
CA SER A 521 -0.21 8.75 -1.55
C SER A 521 0.15 7.30 -1.20
N GLY A 522 0.77 7.10 -0.03
CA GLY A 522 1.43 5.87 0.38
C GLY A 522 2.73 5.64 -0.38
N VAL A 523 3.20 6.60 -1.20
CA VAL A 523 4.39 6.43 -2.06
C VAL A 523 5.62 6.97 -1.36
N PHE A 524 6.65 6.15 -1.31
CA PHE A 524 7.92 6.50 -0.67
C PHE A 524 9.08 5.83 -1.40
N ALA A 525 10.31 6.27 -1.13
CA ALA A 525 11.49 5.62 -1.64
C ALA A 525 12.47 5.36 -0.51
N ILE A 526 12.98 4.13 -0.41
CA ILE A 526 13.96 3.73 0.60
C ILE A 526 15.29 3.37 -0.05
N GLU A 527 16.38 3.69 0.64
CA GLU A 527 17.72 3.31 0.24
C GLU A 527 17.85 1.79 0.15
N THR A 528 18.60 1.29 -0.83
CA THR A 528 18.69 -0.16 -1.09
C THR A 528 19.28 -0.95 0.09
N GLY A 529 20.14 -0.34 0.91
CA GLY A 529 20.62 -0.93 2.16
C GLY A 529 19.48 -1.16 3.17
N ALA A 530 18.65 -0.14 3.42
CA ALA A 530 17.48 -0.27 4.28
C ALA A 530 16.45 -1.25 3.71
N PHE A 531 16.26 -1.27 2.38
CA PHE A 531 15.42 -2.26 1.70
C PHE A 531 15.90 -3.69 2.01
N ARG A 532 17.20 -3.96 1.85
CA ARG A 532 17.76 -5.30 2.09
C ARG A 532 17.57 -5.76 3.54
N GLU A 533 17.66 -4.85 4.50
CA GLU A 533 17.49 -5.17 5.92
C GLU A 533 16.01 -5.37 6.32
N ALA A 534 15.08 -4.61 5.74
CA ALA A 534 13.69 -4.63 6.14
C ALA A 534 12.82 -5.62 5.35
N PHE A 535 13.21 -5.94 4.10
CA PHE A 535 12.43 -6.79 3.20
C PHE A 535 12.96 -8.21 3.20
N SER A 536 12.06 -9.19 3.25
CA SER A 536 12.39 -10.62 3.16
C SER A 536 12.58 -11.07 1.71
N GLY A 537 11.83 -10.46 0.79
CA GLY A 537 11.93 -10.75 -0.63
C GLY A 537 11.19 -9.78 -1.52
N MET A 538 11.39 -9.95 -2.83
CA MET A 538 10.60 -9.35 -3.89
C MET A 538 10.27 -10.38 -4.95
N GLY A 539 9.31 -10.09 -5.81
CA GLY A 539 9.02 -10.96 -6.94
C GLY A 539 8.31 -10.25 -8.07
N VAL A 540 8.48 -10.80 -9.27
CA VAL A 540 7.95 -10.28 -10.53
C VAL A 540 7.01 -11.30 -11.16
N ALA A 541 6.00 -10.82 -11.87
CA ALA A 541 5.19 -11.66 -12.76
C ALA A 541 5.49 -11.30 -14.22
N LYS A 542 6.22 -12.16 -14.94
CA LYS A 542 6.61 -11.92 -16.35
C LYS A 542 6.37 -13.08 -17.30
#